data_AF-A0A511N5X8-F1
#
_entry.id   AF-A0A511N5X8-F1
#
_cell.length_a   1.000
_cell.length_b   1.000
_cell.length_c   1.000
_cell.angle_alpha   90.00
_cell.angle_beta   90.00
_cell.angle_gamma   90.00
#
_symmetry.space_group_name_H-M   'P 1'
#
loop_
_entity.id
_entity.type
_entity.pdbx_description
1 polymer ?
#
loop_
_entity_poly.entity_id
_entity_poly.type
_entity_poly.pdbx_seq_one_letter_code
_entity_poly.pdbx_strand_id
1 'polypeptide(L)'
;MSHLLQLIPEHHTRVWGGHRLKPDSIDPVGEAWVVYEHNLVASGPHKGQKLSEVIQQEGERLLGSNAWQSTGERFPLLIKLLDCTDWLSIQVHPNDEQARELHGPDQFGKTEAWHVLEAAEGAKVIAGIRAGTSPEALKEAILAAQVEPLSEYVQVKAGDTIFMPAGTLHALGPGLFIYEVQQTSDITYRVYDWDRPASAGRKLHLEESAQVTRSDLSGQVNPYPELEDNDLKPVVTSPYFVTEVLQATSSPLNLKTTGESFHVVTVIEGEADVRLGKETVHLGLFETVLVPANAGEYTLTSSTGKARALRSSLP
;
A
#
# COMPACT_ATOMS: atom_id res chain seq x y z
N MET A 1 20.26 -7.64 19.04
CA MET A 1 19.78 -8.80 18.24
C MET A 1 18.60 -8.29 17.44
N SER A 2 18.32 -8.83 16.27
CA SER A 2 17.15 -8.40 15.48
C SER A 2 15.88 -9.01 16.06
N HIS A 3 14.79 -8.25 16.05
CA HIS A 3 13.49 -8.65 16.57
C HIS A 3 12.41 -8.47 15.51
N LEU A 4 11.47 -9.42 15.43
CA LEU A 4 10.27 -9.27 14.62
C LEU A 4 9.36 -8.19 15.22
N LEU A 5 8.85 -7.28 14.38
CA LEU A 5 8.03 -6.16 14.83
C LEU A 5 6.60 -6.29 14.27
N GLN A 6 5.67 -6.71 15.12
CA GLN A 6 4.24 -6.63 14.81
C GLN A 6 3.73 -5.23 15.16
N LEU A 7 3.02 -4.60 14.23
CA LEU A 7 2.53 -3.22 14.38
C LEU A 7 1.03 -3.21 14.68
N ILE A 8 0.58 -2.25 15.46
CA ILE A 8 -0.84 -2.03 15.77
C ILE A 8 -1.44 -1.15 14.66
N PRO A 9 -2.45 -1.62 13.90
CA PRO A 9 -3.05 -0.83 12.84
C PRO A 9 -3.80 0.41 13.34
N GLU A 10 -3.63 1.52 12.62
CA GLU A 10 -4.41 2.74 12.81
C GLU A 10 -5.62 2.76 11.87
N HIS A 11 -6.81 3.01 12.42
CA HIS A 11 -8.06 2.95 11.65
C HIS A 11 -8.59 4.36 11.36
N HIS A 12 -8.93 4.62 10.11
CA HIS A 12 -9.37 5.93 9.67
C HIS A 12 -10.77 5.88 9.05
N THR A 13 -11.65 6.74 9.57
CA THR A 13 -13.01 6.88 9.04
C THR A 13 -13.00 7.52 7.65
N ARG A 14 -13.86 7.01 6.77
CA ARG A 14 -14.02 7.53 5.41
C ARG A 14 -15.47 7.43 5.01
N VAL A 15 -15.99 8.44 4.30
CA VAL A 15 -17.38 8.46 3.82
C VAL A 15 -17.70 7.34 2.82
N TRP A 16 -16.67 6.77 2.19
CA TRP A 16 -16.77 5.64 1.26
C TRP A 16 -16.45 4.29 1.93
N GLY A 17 -16.05 4.32 3.20
CA GLY A 17 -15.63 3.15 3.96
C GLY A 17 -16.80 2.28 4.42
N GLY A 18 -16.48 1.08 4.91
CA GLY A 18 -17.45 0.17 5.50
C GLY A 18 -17.20 -0.09 6.98
N HIS A 19 -17.67 -1.24 7.47
CA HIS A 19 -17.43 -1.67 8.85
C HIS A 19 -16.52 -2.90 8.92
N ARG A 20 -15.99 -3.39 7.79
CA ARG A 20 -15.18 -4.61 7.76
C ARG A 20 -13.93 -4.50 8.63
N LEU A 21 -13.22 -3.38 8.49
CA LEU A 21 -11.95 -3.13 9.19
C LEU A 21 -12.14 -2.91 10.69
N LYS A 22 -13.32 -2.41 11.10
CA LYS A 22 -13.65 -2.17 12.51
C LYS A 22 -15.15 -2.36 12.73
N PRO A 23 -15.63 -3.60 12.92
CA PRO A 23 -17.06 -3.93 12.96
C PRO A 23 -17.85 -3.18 14.04
N ASP A 24 -17.21 -2.92 15.18
CA ASP A 24 -17.84 -2.22 16.32
C ASP A 24 -17.79 -0.68 16.20
N SER A 25 -17.24 -0.14 15.11
CA SER A 25 -17.20 1.32 14.88
C SER A 25 -18.58 1.87 14.54
N ILE A 26 -18.94 3.01 15.13
CA ILE A 26 -20.17 3.74 14.78
C ILE A 26 -20.06 4.33 13.38
N ASP A 27 -18.91 4.95 13.07
CA ASP A 27 -18.64 5.55 11.77
C ASP A 27 -17.97 4.54 10.82
N PRO A 28 -18.22 4.65 9.50
CA PRO A 28 -17.56 3.81 8.51
C PRO A 28 -16.04 4.05 8.49
N VAL A 29 -15.28 2.96 8.52
CA VAL A 29 -13.82 2.91 8.42
C VAL A 29 -13.44 2.45 7.02
N GLY A 30 -12.77 3.34 6.27
CA GLY A 30 -12.32 3.02 4.92
C GLY A 30 -10.88 2.54 4.86
N GLU A 31 -10.05 2.89 5.84
CA GLU A 31 -8.63 2.58 5.82
C GLU A 31 -8.16 2.02 7.16
N ALA A 32 -7.32 0.99 7.11
CA ALA A 32 -6.47 0.58 8.21
C ALA A 32 -5.02 0.70 7.76
N TRP A 33 -4.25 1.60 8.36
CA TRP A 33 -2.83 1.77 8.11
C TRP A 33 -2.10 0.73 8.95
N VAL A 34 -1.67 -0.36 8.30
CA VAL A 34 -1.09 -1.55 8.93
C VAL A 34 0.42 -1.47 9.06
N VAL A 35 1.07 -0.69 8.19
CA VAL A 35 2.47 -0.30 8.34
C VAL A 35 2.63 1.17 8.02
N TYR A 36 2.95 1.94 9.05
CA TYR A 36 3.29 3.35 8.97
C TYR A 36 4.28 3.68 10.09
N GLU A 37 5.14 4.68 9.88
CA GLU A 37 6.17 5.05 10.85
C GLU A 37 5.60 5.49 12.21
N HIS A 38 4.33 5.89 12.28
CA HIS A 38 3.68 6.23 13.55
C HIS A 38 2.98 5.07 14.25
N ASN A 39 2.86 3.90 13.60
CA ASN A 39 2.23 2.75 14.23
C ASN A 39 3.05 2.28 15.44
N LEU A 40 2.33 1.84 16.47
CA LEU A 40 2.92 1.32 17.69
C LEU A 40 3.33 -0.14 17.52
N VAL A 41 4.48 -0.52 18.10
CA VAL A 41 4.89 -1.92 18.18
C VAL A 41 4.05 -2.66 19.22
N ALA A 42 3.45 -3.78 18.84
CA ALA A 42 2.50 -4.53 19.66
C ALA A 42 3.13 -5.35 20.80
N SER A 43 4.36 -5.84 20.58
CA SER A 43 5.01 -6.82 21.46
C SER A 43 6.54 -6.72 21.43
N GLY A 44 7.21 -7.55 22.24
CA GLY A 44 8.68 -7.59 22.29
C GLY A 44 9.34 -6.38 22.98
N PRO A 45 10.68 -6.23 22.80
CA PRO A 45 11.46 -5.20 23.49
C PRO A 45 11.07 -3.76 23.16
N HIS A 46 10.49 -3.52 21.98
CA HIS A 46 10.06 -2.20 21.51
C HIS A 46 8.57 -1.92 21.76
N LYS A 47 7.85 -2.79 22.49
CA LYS A 47 6.41 -2.66 22.74
C LYS A 47 6.03 -1.25 23.20
N GLY A 48 5.03 -0.67 22.54
CA GLY A 48 4.48 0.65 22.85
C GLY A 48 5.27 1.82 22.30
N GLN A 49 6.41 1.59 21.64
CA GLN A 49 7.13 2.62 20.87
C GLN A 49 6.53 2.74 19.48
N LYS A 50 6.62 3.94 18.89
CA LYS A 50 6.34 4.13 17.46
C LYS A 50 7.44 3.52 16.61
N LEU A 51 7.11 3.04 15.42
CA LEU A 51 8.11 2.54 14.48
C LEU A 51 9.21 3.58 14.19
N SER A 52 8.88 4.86 14.09
CA SER A 52 9.85 5.96 13.93
C SER A 52 10.86 6.05 15.09
N GLU A 53 10.44 5.76 16.32
CA GLU A 53 11.34 5.76 17.49
C GLU A 53 12.27 4.54 17.46
N VAL A 54 11.79 3.41 16.96
CA VAL A 54 12.62 2.22 16.74
C VAL A 54 13.62 2.46 15.62
N ILE A 55 13.22 3.15 14.54
CA ILE A 55 14.13 3.56 13.46
C ILE A 55 15.23 4.47 13.98
N GLN A 56 14.94 5.42 14.86
CA GLN A 56 15.98 6.27 15.48
C GLN A 56 17.00 5.47 16.32
N GLN A 57 16.60 4.33 16.89
CA GLN A 57 17.46 3.49 17.71
C GLN A 57 18.30 2.50 16.87
N GLU A 58 17.68 1.86 15.88
CA GLU A 58 18.31 0.79 15.09
C GLU A 58 18.85 1.26 13.75
N GLY A 59 18.36 2.40 13.24
CA GLY A 59 18.79 3.04 12.00
C GLY A 59 18.81 2.11 10.80
N GLU A 60 19.92 2.16 10.06
CA GLU A 60 20.18 1.31 8.90
C GLU A 60 20.08 -0.19 9.20
N ARG A 61 20.28 -0.64 10.46
CA ARG A 61 20.14 -2.08 10.80
C ARG A 61 18.69 -2.56 10.63
N LEU A 62 17.72 -1.70 10.94
CA LEU A 62 16.30 -1.99 10.75
C LEU A 62 15.90 -1.78 9.29
N LEU A 63 16.24 -0.62 8.74
CA LEU A 63 15.77 -0.16 7.43
C LEU A 63 16.48 -0.83 6.25
N GLY A 64 17.77 -1.11 6.41
CA GLY A 64 18.66 -1.52 5.33
C GLY A 64 19.19 -0.33 4.52
N SER A 65 20.25 -0.58 3.77
CA SER A 65 20.97 0.45 3.00
C SER A 65 20.09 1.19 1.99
N ASN A 66 19.13 0.49 1.36
CA ASN A 66 18.34 1.06 0.26
C ASN A 66 17.34 2.11 0.80
N ALA A 67 16.69 1.80 1.92
CA ALA A 67 15.80 2.72 2.62
C ALA A 67 16.59 3.90 3.24
N TRP A 68 17.74 3.61 3.84
CA TRP A 68 18.60 4.63 4.45
C TRP A 68 19.09 5.66 3.44
N GLN A 69 19.48 5.22 2.24
CA GLN A 69 19.94 6.12 1.16
C GLN A 69 18.81 6.93 0.52
N SER A 70 17.59 6.37 0.44
CA SER A 70 16.46 7.01 -0.25
C SER A 70 15.64 7.94 0.66
N THR A 71 15.41 7.53 1.90
CA THR A 71 14.46 8.20 2.82
C THR A 71 15.07 8.58 4.16
N GLY A 72 16.35 8.24 4.40
CA GLY A 72 17.04 8.54 5.65
C GLY A 72 16.39 7.81 6.84
N GLU A 73 15.97 8.59 7.83
CA GLU A 73 15.33 8.08 9.06
C GLU A 73 13.80 7.89 8.93
N ARG A 74 13.22 8.16 7.76
CA ARG A 74 11.80 7.93 7.51
C ARG A 74 11.59 6.48 7.12
N PHE A 75 10.48 5.88 7.55
CA PHE A 75 10.11 4.57 7.01
C PHE A 75 9.60 4.79 5.56
N PRO A 76 10.14 4.08 4.56
CA PRO A 76 9.95 4.45 3.14
C PRO A 76 8.58 4.09 2.57
N LEU A 77 7.80 3.24 3.24
CA LEU A 77 6.51 2.74 2.75
C LEU A 77 5.36 3.13 3.67
N LEU A 78 4.17 3.24 3.09
CA LEU A 78 2.90 3.20 3.82
C LEU A 78 2.08 2.05 3.25
N ILE A 79 1.59 1.17 4.12
CA ILE A 79 0.80 0.01 3.71
C ILE A 79 -0.55 0.06 4.40
N LYS A 80 -1.61 -0.12 3.61
CA LYS A 80 -2.99 0.00 4.07
C LYS A 80 -3.85 -1.17 3.61
N LEU A 81 -4.89 -1.43 4.38
CA LEU A 81 -6.07 -2.16 3.94
C LEU A 81 -7.19 -1.16 3.67
N LEU A 82 -7.87 -1.27 2.54
CA LEU A 82 -8.95 -0.37 2.14
C LEU A 82 -10.26 -1.14 1.95
N ASP A 83 -11.30 -0.75 2.67
CA ASP A 83 -12.67 -1.29 2.56
C ASP A 83 -13.53 -0.35 1.72
N CYS A 84 -13.51 -0.56 0.40
CA CYS A 84 -14.13 0.33 -0.57
C CYS A 84 -15.60 -0.06 -0.79
N THR A 85 -16.51 0.53 0.01
CA THR A 85 -17.96 0.26 -0.13
C THR A 85 -18.68 1.21 -1.09
N ASP A 86 -18.08 2.38 -1.33
CA ASP A 86 -18.46 3.35 -2.35
C ASP A 86 -17.20 3.84 -3.08
N TRP A 87 -17.34 4.63 -4.13
CA TRP A 87 -16.22 5.19 -4.86
C TRP A 87 -15.30 6.03 -3.97
N LEU A 88 -13.98 5.86 -4.13
CA LEU A 88 -13.04 6.89 -3.69
C LEU A 88 -13.12 8.08 -4.65
N SER A 89 -12.61 9.24 -4.22
CA SER A 89 -12.44 10.37 -5.14
C SER A 89 -11.64 9.98 -6.38
N ILE A 90 -11.96 10.59 -7.52
CA ILE A 90 -11.00 10.66 -8.62
C ILE A 90 -9.88 11.61 -8.19
N GLN A 91 -8.66 11.08 -8.18
CA GLN A 91 -7.51 11.77 -7.60
C GLN A 91 -6.23 11.46 -8.39
N VAL A 92 -5.19 12.21 -8.05
CA VAL A 92 -3.84 12.06 -8.59
C VAL A 92 -2.81 12.41 -7.53
N HIS A 93 -1.62 11.84 -7.66
CA HIS A 93 -0.53 11.98 -6.72
C HIS A 93 0.71 12.60 -7.41
N PRO A 94 1.45 13.51 -6.75
CA PRO A 94 2.72 14.02 -7.28
C PRO A 94 3.82 12.95 -7.25
N ASN A 95 4.83 13.10 -8.11
CA ASN A 95 6.10 12.39 -7.98
C ASN A 95 7.00 13.06 -6.91
N ASP A 96 8.18 12.49 -6.62
CA ASP A 96 9.09 13.02 -5.58
C ASP A 96 9.55 14.46 -5.84
N GLU A 97 9.86 14.81 -7.09
CA GLU A 97 10.28 16.16 -7.46
C GLU A 97 9.16 17.16 -7.20
N GLN A 98 7.97 16.89 -7.71
CA GLN A 98 6.78 17.71 -7.55
C GLN A 98 6.35 17.81 -6.08
N ALA A 99 6.44 16.71 -5.31
CA ALA A 99 6.13 16.72 -3.89
C ALA A 99 7.07 17.66 -3.12
N ARG A 100 8.37 17.63 -3.44
CA ARG A 100 9.36 18.53 -2.83
C ARG A 100 9.15 19.99 -3.21
N GLU A 101 8.83 20.25 -4.47
CA GLU A 101 8.55 21.60 -4.95
C GLU A 101 7.28 22.21 -4.33
N LEU A 102 6.22 21.41 -4.19
CA LEU A 102 4.91 21.89 -3.76
C LEU A 102 4.74 21.89 -2.23
N HIS A 103 5.38 20.97 -1.52
CA HIS A 103 5.17 20.76 -0.07
C HIS A 103 6.44 20.81 0.78
N GLY A 104 7.62 20.91 0.16
CA GLY A 104 8.91 21.08 0.85
C GLY A 104 9.83 19.87 0.78
N PRO A 105 11.14 20.05 1.09
CA PRO A 105 12.20 19.10 0.75
C PRO A 105 12.08 17.72 1.40
N ASP A 106 11.35 17.61 2.52
CA ASP A 106 11.18 16.35 3.29
C ASP A 106 9.95 15.53 2.85
N GLN A 107 9.34 15.92 1.73
CA GLN A 107 8.14 15.28 1.19
C GLN A 107 8.47 14.31 0.07
N PHE A 108 7.72 13.21 0.03
CA PHE A 108 7.85 12.16 -0.97
C PHE A 108 6.65 12.17 -1.90
N GLY A 109 6.89 11.76 -3.13
CA GLY A 109 5.83 11.45 -4.08
C GLY A 109 5.04 10.24 -3.61
N LYS A 110 4.00 9.92 -4.37
CA LYS A 110 3.13 8.79 -4.05
C LYS A 110 2.84 7.96 -5.29
N THR A 111 3.81 7.11 -5.61
CA THR A 111 3.60 5.89 -6.42
C THR A 111 3.06 4.81 -5.52
N GLU A 112 2.10 4.03 -6.02
CA GLU A 112 1.40 3.01 -5.26
C GLU A 112 1.11 1.75 -6.08
N ALA A 113 0.71 0.69 -5.39
CA ALA A 113 0.14 -0.50 -6.00
C ALA A 113 -1.00 -1.05 -5.15
N TRP A 114 -2.02 -1.58 -5.82
CA TRP A 114 -3.21 -2.14 -5.21
C TRP A 114 -3.28 -3.62 -5.51
N HIS A 115 -3.12 -4.46 -4.49
CA HIS A 115 -3.43 -5.88 -4.59
C HIS A 115 -4.89 -6.10 -4.19
N VAL A 116 -5.68 -6.67 -5.09
CA VAL A 116 -7.11 -6.91 -4.88
C VAL A 116 -7.28 -8.15 -4.02
N LEU A 117 -7.59 -7.97 -2.73
CA LEU A 117 -7.87 -9.08 -1.81
C LEU A 117 -9.23 -9.70 -2.13
N GLU A 118 -10.24 -8.85 -2.34
CA GLU A 118 -11.59 -9.25 -2.75
C GLU A 118 -12.18 -8.27 -3.76
N ALA A 119 -13.02 -8.79 -4.66
CA ALA A 119 -13.76 -8.00 -5.64
C ALA A 119 -15.17 -8.56 -5.82
N ALA A 120 -16.18 -7.71 -5.67
CA ALA A 120 -17.55 -8.02 -6.03
C ALA A 120 -17.72 -8.14 -7.56
N GLU A 121 -18.82 -8.76 -8.00
CA GLU A 121 -19.14 -8.85 -9.43
C GLU A 121 -19.24 -7.46 -10.07
N GLY A 122 -18.50 -7.25 -11.16
CA GLY A 122 -18.45 -5.97 -11.86
C GLY A 122 -17.62 -4.88 -11.17
N ALA A 123 -16.90 -5.20 -10.10
CA ALA A 123 -16.00 -4.26 -9.45
C ALA A 123 -14.93 -3.76 -10.42
N LYS A 124 -14.63 -2.47 -10.34
CA LYS A 124 -13.75 -1.76 -11.27
C LYS A 124 -13.05 -0.62 -10.59
N VAL A 125 -11.94 -0.21 -11.18
CA VAL A 125 -11.16 0.97 -10.77
C VAL A 125 -11.10 1.96 -11.92
N ILE A 126 -10.77 3.21 -11.62
CA ILE A 126 -10.23 4.15 -12.61
C ILE A 126 -8.71 4.06 -12.52
N ALA A 127 -8.05 3.84 -13.66
CA ALA A 127 -6.61 3.60 -13.73
C ALA A 127 -5.97 4.29 -14.94
N GLY A 128 -6.06 5.62 -14.98
CA GLY A 128 -5.61 6.47 -16.07
C GLY A 128 -6.77 7.12 -16.81
N ILE A 129 -6.49 7.55 -18.03
CA ILE A 129 -7.46 8.24 -18.90
C ILE A 129 -7.60 7.51 -20.22
N ARG A 130 -8.71 7.76 -20.91
CA ARG A 130 -9.02 7.15 -22.21
C ARG A 130 -7.97 7.54 -23.25
N ALA A 131 -7.56 6.54 -24.03
CA ALA A 131 -6.61 6.73 -25.12
C ALA A 131 -7.07 7.83 -26.10
N GLY A 132 -6.14 8.69 -26.50
CA GLY A 132 -6.39 9.82 -27.41
C GLY A 132 -6.80 11.14 -26.73
N THR A 133 -6.96 11.16 -25.41
CA THR A 133 -7.15 12.42 -24.65
C THR A 133 -5.84 13.23 -24.66
N SER A 134 -5.88 14.48 -25.16
CA SER A 134 -4.70 15.35 -25.16
C SER A 134 -4.41 15.92 -23.77
N PRO A 135 -3.15 16.30 -23.46
CA PRO A 135 -2.81 16.99 -22.21
C PRO A 135 -3.66 18.24 -21.96
N GLU A 136 -3.97 19.01 -23.00
CA GLU A 136 -4.78 20.23 -22.92
C GLU A 136 -6.23 19.91 -22.55
N ALA A 137 -6.85 18.95 -23.25
CA ALA A 137 -8.21 18.52 -22.96
C ALA A 137 -8.35 17.94 -21.54
N LEU A 138 -7.35 17.17 -21.10
CA LEU A 138 -7.30 16.65 -19.74
C LEU A 138 -7.21 17.78 -18.72
N LYS A 139 -6.32 18.75 -18.93
CA LYS A 139 -6.14 19.90 -18.05
C LYS A 139 -7.43 20.72 -17.94
N GLU A 140 -8.08 21.02 -19.06
CA GLU A 140 -9.36 21.73 -19.08
C GLU A 140 -10.44 20.98 -18.29
N ALA A 141 -10.55 19.66 -18.48
CA ALA A 141 -11.51 18.83 -17.76
C ALA A 141 -11.22 18.76 -16.25
N ILE A 142 -9.96 18.69 -15.83
CA ILE A 142 -9.55 18.74 -14.42
C ILE A 142 -9.96 20.09 -13.81
N LEU A 143 -9.61 21.21 -14.45
CA LEU A 143 -9.92 22.55 -13.94
C LEU A 143 -11.44 22.82 -13.88
N ALA A 144 -12.22 22.13 -14.71
CA ALA A 144 -13.68 22.16 -14.68
C ALA A 144 -14.32 21.13 -13.73
N ALA A 145 -13.53 20.32 -13.02
CA ALA A 145 -13.96 19.17 -12.21
C ALA A 145 -14.84 18.15 -12.96
N GLN A 146 -14.61 17.99 -14.28
CA GLN A 146 -15.39 17.14 -15.19
C GLN A 146 -14.50 16.06 -15.84
N VAL A 147 -13.66 15.40 -15.03
CA VAL A 147 -12.67 14.43 -15.53
C VAL A 147 -13.23 13.00 -15.71
N GLU A 148 -14.35 12.68 -15.07
CA GLU A 148 -14.97 11.35 -15.12
C GLU A 148 -15.22 10.85 -16.56
N PRO A 149 -15.76 11.64 -17.50
CA PRO A 149 -15.99 11.18 -18.88
C PRO A 149 -14.71 10.82 -19.64
N LEU A 150 -13.55 11.34 -19.21
CA LEU A 150 -12.24 11.07 -19.79
C LEU A 150 -11.52 9.92 -19.08
N SER A 151 -12.05 9.43 -17.96
CA SER A 151 -11.42 8.42 -17.12
C SER A 151 -11.51 7.02 -17.76
N GLU A 152 -10.44 6.24 -17.61
CA GLU A 152 -10.38 4.85 -18.06
C GLU A 152 -10.80 3.91 -16.93
N TYR A 153 -11.88 3.15 -17.15
CA TYR A 153 -12.39 2.18 -16.19
C TYR A 153 -11.83 0.78 -16.49
N VAL A 154 -11.21 0.17 -15.50
CA VAL A 154 -10.59 -1.16 -15.61
C VAL A 154 -11.31 -2.11 -14.67
N GLN A 155 -11.85 -3.21 -15.19
CA GLN A 155 -12.40 -4.28 -14.37
C GLN A 155 -11.26 -5.06 -13.72
N VAL A 156 -11.44 -5.46 -12.47
CA VAL A 156 -10.44 -6.17 -11.69
C VAL A 156 -11.08 -7.34 -10.95
N LYS A 157 -10.31 -8.35 -10.62
CA LYS A 157 -10.74 -9.50 -9.83
C LYS A 157 -9.77 -9.76 -8.66
N ALA A 158 -10.21 -10.56 -7.69
CA ALA A 158 -9.35 -11.00 -6.60
C ALA A 158 -8.04 -11.61 -7.11
N GLY A 159 -6.93 -11.21 -6.48
CA GLY A 159 -5.56 -11.56 -6.83
C GLY A 159 -4.91 -10.63 -7.87
N ASP A 160 -5.65 -9.83 -8.64
CA ASP A 160 -5.01 -8.86 -9.54
C ASP A 160 -4.22 -7.83 -8.72
N THR A 161 -3.08 -7.40 -9.24
CA THR A 161 -2.31 -6.29 -8.67
C THR A 161 -2.18 -5.17 -9.67
N ILE A 162 -2.59 -3.96 -9.30
CA ILE A 162 -2.54 -2.79 -10.16
C ILE A 162 -1.40 -1.89 -9.70
N PHE A 163 -0.36 -1.72 -10.50
CA PHE A 163 0.69 -0.74 -10.25
C PHE A 163 0.27 0.64 -10.78
N MET A 164 0.42 1.66 -9.94
CA MET A 164 -0.06 3.03 -10.19
C MET A 164 1.10 4.03 -10.04
N PRO A 165 1.78 4.41 -11.14
CA PRO A 165 2.78 5.47 -11.11
C PRO A 165 2.20 6.81 -10.64
N ALA A 166 2.98 7.59 -9.88
CA ALA A 166 2.64 8.98 -9.58
C ALA A 166 2.35 9.78 -10.86
N GLY A 167 1.34 10.66 -10.81
CA GLY A 167 0.82 11.40 -11.96
C GLY A 167 -0.32 10.69 -12.71
N THR A 168 -0.64 9.44 -12.38
CA THR A 168 -1.78 8.72 -12.98
C THR A 168 -3.09 9.13 -12.30
N LEU A 169 -4.09 9.54 -13.08
CA LEU A 169 -5.44 9.80 -12.57
C LEU A 169 -6.13 8.48 -12.20
N HIS A 170 -6.64 8.34 -10.99
CA HIS A 170 -7.18 7.06 -10.53
C HIS A 170 -8.28 7.19 -9.47
N ALA A 171 -9.02 6.10 -9.25
CA ALA A 171 -9.98 5.93 -8.15
C ALA A 171 -10.29 4.44 -7.93
N LEU A 172 -10.44 4.02 -6.67
CA LEU A 172 -11.01 2.71 -6.35
C LEU A 172 -12.55 2.77 -6.36
N GLY A 173 -13.18 1.81 -7.02
CA GLY A 173 -14.63 1.66 -7.05
C GLY A 173 -15.18 0.84 -5.88
N PRO A 174 -16.53 0.79 -5.75
CA PRO A 174 -17.20 0.02 -4.72
C PRO A 174 -17.01 -1.49 -4.88
N GLY A 175 -17.14 -2.21 -3.77
CA GLY A 175 -17.08 -3.68 -3.73
C GLY A 175 -15.65 -4.23 -3.79
N LEU A 176 -14.65 -3.42 -3.49
CA LEU A 176 -13.24 -3.81 -3.46
C LEU A 176 -12.73 -3.86 -2.02
N PHE A 177 -11.95 -4.89 -1.70
CA PHE A 177 -11.09 -4.91 -0.53
C PHE A 177 -9.64 -4.98 -1.00
N ILE A 178 -8.84 -3.97 -0.66
CA ILE A 178 -7.53 -3.73 -1.27
C ILE A 178 -6.42 -3.76 -0.21
N TYR A 179 -5.30 -4.38 -0.54
CA TYR A 179 -4.02 -4.13 0.10
C TYR A 179 -3.26 -3.10 -0.75
N GLU A 180 -3.06 -1.91 -0.20
CA GLU A 180 -2.32 -0.82 -0.85
C GLU A 180 -0.90 -0.77 -0.27
N VAL A 181 0.11 -0.83 -1.14
CA VAL A 181 1.49 -0.47 -0.80
C VAL A 181 1.87 0.78 -1.58
N GLN A 182 2.42 1.77 -0.88
CA GLN A 182 2.78 3.05 -1.47
C GLN A 182 4.04 3.61 -0.84
N GLN A 183 4.63 4.61 -1.48
CA GLN A 183 5.65 5.46 -0.85
C GLN A 183 5.09 6.12 0.44
N THR A 184 5.97 6.54 1.34
CA THR A 184 5.64 7.23 2.61
C THR A 184 5.13 8.66 2.38
N SER A 185 3.90 8.78 1.88
CA SER A 185 3.27 10.04 1.52
C SER A 185 1.75 9.96 1.66
N ASP A 186 1.13 11.01 2.17
CA ASP A 186 -0.35 11.13 2.21
C ASP A 186 -0.85 12.26 1.29
N ILE A 187 -0.01 12.72 0.36
CA ILE A 187 -0.35 13.82 -0.54
C ILE A 187 -1.33 13.34 -1.61
N THR A 188 -2.56 13.84 -1.55
CA THR A 188 -3.65 13.47 -2.46
C THR A 188 -4.30 14.70 -3.08
N TYR A 189 -4.22 14.84 -4.40
CA TYR A 189 -4.95 15.88 -5.11
C TYR A 189 -6.22 15.32 -5.73
N ARG A 190 -7.33 15.62 -5.05
CA ARG A 190 -8.68 15.25 -5.45
C ARG A 190 -9.18 16.14 -6.59
N VAL A 191 -9.64 15.52 -7.67
CA VAL A 191 -10.23 16.20 -8.85
C VAL A 191 -11.75 16.19 -8.80
N TYR A 192 -12.34 15.03 -8.52
CA TYR A 192 -13.80 14.88 -8.48
C TYR A 192 -14.20 13.91 -7.36
N ASP A 193 -15.36 14.18 -6.75
CA ASP A 193 -15.79 13.54 -5.50
C ASP A 193 -17.24 13.07 -5.50
N TRP A 194 -17.81 12.83 -6.68
CA TRP A 194 -19.16 12.26 -6.84
C TRP A 194 -20.26 13.14 -6.24
N ASP A 195 -20.07 14.46 -6.28
CA ASP A 195 -20.99 15.48 -5.77
C ASP A 195 -21.41 15.27 -4.29
N ARG A 196 -20.57 14.57 -3.52
CA ARG A 196 -20.77 14.39 -2.08
C ARG A 196 -20.75 15.74 -1.36
N PRO A 197 -21.50 15.89 -0.26
CA PRO A 197 -21.48 17.13 0.52
C PRO A 197 -20.05 17.54 0.90
N ALA A 198 -19.76 18.83 0.71
CA ALA A 198 -18.46 19.38 1.08
C ALA A 198 -18.19 19.17 2.58
N SER A 199 -16.98 18.74 2.90
CA SER A 199 -16.47 18.60 4.26
C SER A 199 -15.01 19.02 4.31
N ALA A 200 -14.53 19.43 5.48
CA ALA A 200 -13.19 20.04 5.65
C ALA A 200 -12.04 19.18 5.09
N GLY A 201 -12.18 17.85 5.07
CA GLY A 201 -11.18 16.91 4.53
C GLY A 201 -11.34 16.55 3.04
N ARG A 202 -12.33 17.09 2.33
CA ARG A 202 -12.70 16.67 0.96
C ARG A 202 -12.60 17.78 -0.08
N LYS A 203 -11.75 18.78 0.18
CA LYS A 203 -11.43 19.85 -0.77
C LYS A 203 -10.93 19.26 -2.11
N LEU A 204 -11.32 19.88 -3.22
CA LEU A 204 -10.76 19.64 -4.55
C LEU A 204 -9.47 20.46 -4.73
N HIS A 205 -8.49 19.89 -5.43
CA HIS A 205 -7.15 20.44 -5.63
C HIS A 205 -6.88 20.59 -7.14
N LEU A 206 -7.75 21.33 -7.83
CA LEU A 206 -7.83 21.27 -9.30
C LEU A 206 -6.55 21.79 -9.98
N GLU A 207 -5.94 22.85 -9.44
CA GLU A 207 -4.70 23.42 -9.99
C GLU A 207 -3.53 22.46 -9.78
N GLU A 208 -3.38 21.92 -8.57
CA GLU A 208 -2.33 20.94 -8.26
C GLU A 208 -2.52 19.65 -9.05
N SER A 209 -3.76 19.16 -9.18
CA SER A 209 -4.09 18.02 -10.03
C SER A 209 -3.73 18.28 -11.49
N ALA A 210 -4.06 19.46 -12.03
CA ALA A 210 -3.74 19.83 -13.40
C ALA A 210 -2.23 19.95 -13.64
N GLN A 211 -1.45 20.30 -12.61
CA GLN A 211 0.01 20.38 -12.68
C GLN A 211 0.67 18.99 -12.73
N VAL A 212 0.14 18.01 -11.99
CA VAL A 212 0.82 16.71 -11.83
C VAL A 212 0.25 15.57 -12.67
N THR A 213 -1.00 15.70 -13.15
CA THR A 213 -1.62 14.64 -13.95
C THR A 213 -0.94 14.51 -15.31
N ARG A 214 -0.68 13.27 -15.70
CA ARG A 214 -0.09 12.92 -16.99
C ARG A 214 -1.06 12.11 -17.84
N SER A 215 -1.26 12.56 -19.07
CA SER A 215 -2.17 11.92 -20.02
C SER A 215 -1.63 10.63 -20.63
N ASP A 216 -0.32 10.39 -20.52
CA ASP A 216 0.38 9.24 -21.09
C ASP A 216 0.64 8.12 -20.07
N LEU A 217 0.18 8.29 -18.81
CA LEU A 217 0.28 7.28 -17.77
C LEU A 217 -1.04 6.53 -17.57
N SER A 218 -0.92 5.26 -17.25
CA SER A 218 -2.04 4.36 -16.91
C SER A 218 -1.59 3.36 -15.86
N GLY A 219 -2.56 2.82 -15.11
CA GLY A 219 -2.29 1.74 -14.17
C GLY A 219 -2.00 0.44 -14.93
N GLN A 220 -1.05 -0.34 -14.44
CA GLN A 220 -0.67 -1.62 -15.03
C GLN A 220 -1.26 -2.76 -14.22
N VAL A 221 -2.14 -3.55 -14.84
CA VAL A 221 -2.75 -4.72 -14.19
C VAL A 221 -1.87 -5.94 -14.40
N ASN A 222 -1.33 -6.46 -13.29
CA ASN A 222 -0.58 -7.70 -13.21
C ASN A 222 -1.50 -8.79 -12.65
N PRO A 223 -1.84 -9.82 -13.44
CA PRO A 223 -2.65 -10.93 -12.96
C PRO A 223 -1.97 -11.70 -11.84
N TYR A 224 -2.77 -12.32 -10.97
CA TYR A 224 -2.26 -13.21 -9.93
C TYR A 224 -1.44 -14.37 -10.54
N PRO A 225 -0.20 -14.60 -10.08
CA PRO A 225 0.63 -15.68 -10.63
C PRO A 225 0.22 -17.04 -10.07
N GLU A 226 0.47 -18.10 -10.84
CA GLU A 226 0.42 -19.47 -10.30
C GLU A 226 1.62 -19.68 -9.36
N LEU A 227 1.40 -20.27 -8.18
CA LEU A 227 2.43 -20.53 -7.17
C LEU A 227 2.51 -22.00 -6.84
N GLU A 228 3.73 -22.51 -6.73
CA GLU A 228 4.01 -23.84 -6.19
C GLU A 228 4.05 -23.82 -4.65
N ASP A 229 4.11 -24.98 -4.01
CA ASP A 229 4.23 -25.05 -2.56
C ASP A 229 5.61 -24.55 -2.11
N ASN A 230 5.62 -23.60 -1.17
CA ASN A 230 6.83 -22.91 -0.70
C ASN A 230 7.54 -22.14 -1.82
N ASP A 231 6.73 -21.40 -2.60
CA ASP A 231 7.16 -20.53 -3.70
C ASP A 231 6.91 -19.05 -3.36
N LEU A 232 7.60 -18.17 -4.09
CA LEU A 232 7.40 -16.73 -4.05
C LEU A 232 7.58 -16.13 -5.45
N LYS A 233 6.68 -15.22 -5.84
CA LYS A 233 6.72 -14.57 -7.16
C LYS A 233 6.42 -13.07 -7.06
N PRO A 234 7.14 -12.22 -7.81
CA PRO A 234 6.85 -10.78 -7.84
C PRO A 234 5.50 -10.54 -8.51
N VAL A 235 4.70 -9.65 -7.91
CA VAL A 235 3.47 -9.10 -8.50
C VAL A 235 3.64 -7.64 -8.89
N VAL A 236 4.59 -6.93 -8.26
CA VAL A 236 5.01 -5.58 -8.63
C VAL A 236 6.51 -5.42 -8.36
N THR A 237 7.22 -4.82 -9.32
CA THR A 237 8.59 -4.35 -9.17
C THR A 237 8.63 -2.91 -9.66
N SER A 238 9.07 -1.99 -8.81
CA SER A 238 9.22 -0.57 -9.14
C SER A 238 10.50 -0.01 -8.53
N PRO A 239 10.91 1.22 -8.86
CA PRO A 239 12.05 1.88 -8.20
C PRO A 239 11.84 2.17 -6.71
N TYR A 240 10.60 2.09 -6.20
CA TYR A 240 10.26 2.48 -4.83
C TYR A 240 9.98 1.28 -3.92
N PHE A 241 9.46 0.19 -4.48
CA PHE A 241 9.16 -1.04 -3.76
C PHE A 241 9.03 -2.23 -4.71
N VAL A 242 9.31 -3.40 -4.16
CA VAL A 242 8.95 -4.71 -4.72
C VAL A 242 7.87 -5.30 -3.84
N THR A 243 6.86 -5.93 -4.45
CA THR A 243 5.89 -6.74 -3.72
C THR A 243 5.77 -8.10 -4.39
N GLU A 244 5.88 -9.14 -3.58
CA GLU A 244 5.78 -10.53 -3.99
C GLU A 244 4.63 -11.19 -3.25
N VAL A 245 4.06 -12.21 -3.89
CA VAL A 245 3.16 -13.14 -3.24
C VAL A 245 3.89 -14.43 -2.90
N LEU A 246 3.63 -14.93 -1.71
CA LEU A 246 4.25 -16.12 -1.13
C LEU A 246 3.17 -17.17 -0.92
N GLN A 247 3.54 -18.43 -1.14
CA GLN A 247 2.69 -19.57 -0.80
C GLN A 247 3.45 -20.48 0.17
N ALA A 248 3.04 -20.48 1.43
CA ALA A 248 3.63 -21.32 2.46
C ALA A 248 2.74 -22.54 2.73
N THR A 249 3.39 -23.65 3.04
CA THR A 249 2.73 -24.87 3.54
C THR A 249 3.18 -25.15 4.98
N SER A 250 2.81 -26.31 5.52
CA SER A 250 3.34 -26.79 6.81
C SER A 250 4.85 -27.08 6.80
N SER A 251 5.47 -27.17 5.61
CA SER A 251 6.93 -27.19 5.49
C SER A 251 7.48 -25.76 5.44
N PRO A 252 8.60 -25.45 6.13
CA PRO A 252 9.13 -24.09 6.15
C PRO A 252 9.56 -23.56 4.78
N LEU A 253 9.01 -22.41 4.39
CA LEU A 253 9.54 -21.57 3.33
C LEU A 253 10.69 -20.73 3.91
N ASN A 254 11.91 -20.98 3.42
CA ASN A 254 13.11 -20.27 3.87
C ASN A 254 13.27 -18.93 3.15
N LEU A 255 13.44 -17.86 3.91
CA LEU A 255 13.57 -16.50 3.43
C LEU A 255 14.78 -15.85 4.11
N LYS A 256 15.31 -14.76 3.54
CA LYS A 256 16.45 -14.04 4.13
C LYS A 256 16.41 -12.56 3.83
N THR A 257 16.68 -11.71 4.81
CA THR A 257 17.08 -10.32 4.56
C THR A 257 18.60 -10.25 4.37
N THR A 258 19.09 -9.30 3.56
CA THR A 258 20.52 -9.19 3.19
C THR A 258 21.23 -8.01 3.84
N GLY A 259 20.52 -7.19 4.62
CA GLY A 259 20.97 -5.87 5.07
C GLY A 259 20.63 -4.75 4.09
N GLU A 260 20.18 -5.07 2.87
CA GLU A 260 19.83 -4.06 1.85
C GLU A 260 18.43 -3.49 2.06
N SER A 261 17.48 -4.35 2.43
CA SER A 261 16.10 -3.97 2.74
C SER A 261 15.54 -4.84 3.87
N PHE A 262 14.59 -4.27 4.61
CA PHE A 262 13.65 -5.01 5.46
C PHE A 262 12.65 -5.80 4.60
N HIS A 263 11.87 -6.67 5.26
CA HIS A 263 10.66 -7.26 4.67
C HIS A 263 9.44 -6.93 5.53
N VAL A 264 8.37 -6.48 4.90
CA VAL A 264 7.02 -6.47 5.50
C VAL A 264 6.28 -7.69 5.01
N VAL A 265 5.79 -8.55 5.90
CA VAL A 265 5.03 -9.75 5.53
C VAL A 265 3.61 -9.63 6.09
N THR A 266 2.60 -9.67 5.21
CA THR A 266 1.18 -9.61 5.57
C THR A 266 0.46 -10.87 5.07
N VAL A 267 -0.22 -11.59 5.96
CA VAL A 267 -1.00 -12.78 5.56
C VAL A 267 -2.28 -12.36 4.85
N ILE A 268 -2.57 -12.94 3.68
CA ILE A 268 -3.76 -12.63 2.86
C ILE A 268 -4.69 -13.84 2.66
N GLU A 269 -4.24 -15.04 3.04
CA GLU A 269 -5.06 -16.26 3.05
C GLU A 269 -4.52 -17.21 4.13
N GLY A 270 -5.40 -17.80 4.94
CA GLY A 270 -5.03 -18.72 6.02
C GLY A 270 -4.30 -18.03 7.18
N GLU A 271 -3.41 -18.78 7.83
CA GLU A 271 -2.59 -18.32 8.96
C GLU A 271 -1.16 -18.84 8.81
N ALA A 272 -0.20 -18.06 9.31
CA ALA A 272 1.22 -18.41 9.19
C ALA A 272 2.05 -17.97 10.40
N ASP A 273 3.08 -18.76 10.70
CA ASP A 273 4.11 -18.42 11.68
C ASP A 273 5.35 -17.89 10.97
N VAL A 274 5.82 -16.72 11.40
CA VAL A 274 7.11 -16.13 11.00
C VAL A 274 8.11 -16.40 12.12
N ARG A 275 9.18 -17.15 11.83
CA ARG A 275 10.19 -17.53 12.81
C ARG A 275 11.55 -16.95 12.48
N LEU A 276 12.14 -16.24 13.45
CA LEU A 276 13.48 -15.68 13.41
C LEU A 276 14.29 -16.23 14.59
N GLY A 277 15.16 -17.21 14.33
CA GLY A 277 15.90 -17.91 15.38
C GLY A 277 14.98 -18.59 16.40
N LYS A 278 14.93 -18.07 17.63
CA LYS A 278 14.04 -18.56 18.71
C LYS A 278 12.73 -17.77 18.81
N GLU A 279 12.63 -16.64 18.13
CA GLU A 279 11.43 -15.80 18.12
C GLU A 279 10.44 -16.33 17.08
N THR A 280 9.16 -16.32 17.41
CA THR A 280 8.07 -16.70 16.49
C THR A 280 6.91 -15.74 16.70
N VAL A 281 6.42 -15.17 15.60
CA VAL A 281 5.20 -14.38 15.54
C VAL A 281 4.18 -15.16 14.74
N HIS A 282 3.03 -15.44 15.35
CA HIS A 282 1.88 -15.99 14.66
C HIS A 282 1.09 -14.86 14.00
N LEU A 283 0.72 -15.04 12.74
CA LEU A 283 -0.05 -14.08 11.95
C LEU A 283 -1.34 -14.73 11.47
N GLY A 284 -2.46 -14.16 11.92
CA GLY A 284 -3.78 -14.38 11.36
C GLY A 284 -4.00 -13.63 10.05
N LEU A 285 -5.20 -13.78 9.49
CA LEU A 285 -5.60 -13.11 8.25
C LEU A 285 -5.46 -11.59 8.37
N PHE A 286 -4.75 -10.98 7.44
CA PHE A 286 -4.40 -9.56 7.35
C PHE A 286 -3.50 -9.01 8.46
N GLU A 287 -2.95 -9.87 9.32
CA GLU A 287 -1.92 -9.46 10.25
C GLU A 287 -0.56 -9.34 9.57
N THR A 288 0.23 -8.37 10.03
CA THR A 288 1.49 -7.96 9.43
C THR A 288 2.64 -8.02 10.43
N VAL A 289 3.81 -8.45 9.96
CA VAL A 289 5.07 -8.32 10.70
C VAL A 289 6.14 -7.66 9.83
N LEU A 290 6.93 -6.79 10.44
CA LEU A 290 8.15 -6.24 9.87
C LEU A 290 9.36 -7.07 10.34
N VAL A 291 10.12 -7.58 9.38
CA VAL A 291 11.38 -8.30 9.56
C VAL A 291 12.53 -7.33 9.28
N PRO A 292 13.39 -7.00 10.27
CA PRO A 292 14.50 -6.05 10.09
C PRO A 292 15.47 -6.45 8.98
N ALA A 293 16.05 -5.46 8.28
CA ALA A 293 17.00 -5.71 7.19
C ALA A 293 18.20 -6.57 7.63
N ASN A 294 18.65 -6.42 8.87
CA ASN A 294 19.77 -7.20 9.42
C ASN A 294 19.36 -8.56 10.06
N ALA A 295 18.11 -9.01 9.90
CA ALA A 295 17.62 -10.25 10.52
C ALA A 295 18.32 -11.52 10.02
N GLY A 296 18.72 -11.54 8.75
CA GLY A 296 19.30 -12.73 8.12
C GLY A 296 18.22 -13.76 7.78
N GLU A 297 18.50 -15.03 8.03
CA GLU A 297 17.58 -16.14 7.71
C GLU A 297 16.36 -16.19 8.65
N TYR A 298 15.18 -16.34 8.05
CA TYR A 298 13.92 -16.55 8.76
C TYR A 298 13.03 -17.50 7.94
N THR A 299 11.98 -18.04 8.57
CA THR A 299 11.06 -18.94 7.89
C THR A 299 9.62 -18.49 8.01
N LEU A 300 8.83 -18.75 6.96
CA LEU A 300 7.37 -18.67 6.98
C LEU A 300 6.81 -20.09 6.91
N THR A 301 5.83 -20.42 7.73
CA THR A 301 5.19 -21.75 7.74
C THR A 301 3.70 -21.59 7.99
N SER A 302 2.85 -22.30 7.26
CA SER A 302 1.41 -22.28 7.51
C SER A 302 1.05 -23.13 8.73
N SER A 303 0.31 -22.55 9.67
CA SER A 303 -0.30 -23.25 10.80
C SER A 303 -1.58 -24.01 10.41
N THR A 304 -2.17 -23.68 9.26
CA THR A 304 -3.45 -24.24 8.75
C THR A 304 -3.27 -25.13 7.51
N GLY A 305 -2.05 -25.58 7.22
CA GLY A 305 -1.72 -26.44 6.07
C GLY A 305 -1.27 -25.67 4.83
N LYS A 306 -1.99 -24.59 4.48
CA LYS A 306 -1.61 -23.66 3.41
C LYS A 306 -1.96 -22.22 3.80
N ALA A 307 -1.06 -21.29 3.49
CA ALA A 307 -1.26 -19.87 3.67
C ALA A 307 -0.62 -19.08 2.53
N ARG A 308 -1.19 -17.90 2.24
CA ARG A 308 -0.58 -16.93 1.33
C ARG A 308 -0.31 -15.63 2.05
N ALA A 309 0.78 -14.99 1.67
CA ALA A 309 1.19 -13.70 2.21
C ALA A 309 1.70 -12.80 1.09
N LEU A 310 1.60 -11.49 1.29
CA LEU A 310 2.34 -10.50 0.52
C LEU A 310 3.61 -10.15 1.29
N ARG A 311 4.72 -10.06 0.58
CA ARG A 311 5.98 -9.50 1.10
C ARG A 311 6.33 -8.25 0.32
N SER A 312 6.52 -7.14 1.03
CA SER A 312 7.01 -5.89 0.45
C SER A 312 8.41 -5.56 0.96
N SER A 313 9.26 -5.04 0.07
CA SER A 313 10.64 -4.60 0.35
C SER A 313 11.00 -3.44 -0.57
N LEU A 314 12.17 -2.83 -0.36
CA LEU A 314 12.77 -1.93 -1.34
C LEU A 314 13.60 -2.73 -2.36
N PRO A 315 13.64 -2.30 -3.63
CA PRO A 315 14.46 -2.91 -4.68
C PRO A 315 15.95 -2.67 -4.46
#